data_AF-A0A7K1V4C5-F1
#
_entry.id   AF-A0A7K1V4C5-F1
#
_cell.length_a   1.000
_cell.length_b   1.000
_cell.length_c   1.000
_cell.angle_alpha   90.00
_cell.angle_beta   90.00
_cell.angle_gamma   90.00
#
_symmetry.space_group_name_H-M   'P 1'
#
loop_
_entity.id
_entity.type
_entity.pdbx_description
1 polymer ?
#
loop_
_entity_poly.entity_id
_entity_poly.type
_entity_poly.pdbx_seq_one_letter_code
_entity_poly.pdbx_strand_id
1 'polypeptide(L)'
;MTRAEGTRAPGRPASASREDVLEAAIAVFLDGKRVDVNAIAAQLGVGRASIYRWFGSRDGLLGAAVARQLEKVVAHADRRSRGAGGERLTAVLNRTIDLLVENDALRSYFDNESTAALRLITRGDGTVHQTAVSLVERFIQRAEDEGYTPPIERDTLAYALVRLWEAFLYNDAVAGFRGDVERLRKVQTALLRG
;
A
#
# COMPACT_ATOMS: atom_id res chain seq x y z
N MET A 1 11.21 27.96 -58.50
CA MET A 1 10.66 26.80 -57.76
C MET A 1 11.07 26.96 -56.31
N THR A 2 10.18 27.47 -55.45
CA THR A 2 10.49 27.76 -54.04
C THR A 2 9.59 26.89 -53.18
N ARG A 3 10.17 25.86 -52.55
CA ARG A 3 9.46 24.90 -51.71
C ARG A 3 9.41 25.47 -50.28
N ALA A 4 8.22 25.85 -49.84
CA ALA A 4 7.99 26.31 -48.48
C ALA A 4 8.14 25.15 -47.49
N GLU A 5 9.03 25.31 -46.51
CA GLU A 5 9.18 24.41 -45.37
C GLU A 5 8.03 24.64 -44.40
N GLY A 6 7.15 23.65 -44.29
CA GLY A 6 6.07 23.65 -43.31
C GLY A 6 6.63 23.45 -41.90
N THR A 7 6.55 24.50 -41.08
CA THR A 7 6.82 24.42 -39.65
C THR A 7 5.76 23.51 -39.01
N ARG A 8 6.16 22.31 -38.55
CA ARG A 8 5.27 21.41 -37.80
C ARG A 8 4.84 22.10 -36.51
N ALA A 9 3.52 22.24 -36.34
CA ALA A 9 2.92 22.78 -35.13
C ALA A 9 3.33 21.97 -33.89
N PRO A 10 3.58 22.61 -32.73
CA PRO A 10 3.85 21.90 -31.48
C PRO A 10 2.64 21.03 -31.11
N GLY A 11 2.86 19.71 -30.96
CA GLY A 11 1.80 18.78 -30.54
C GLY A 11 1.21 19.19 -29.19
N ARG A 12 -0.10 18.95 -29.01
CA ARG A 12 -0.83 19.19 -27.77
C ARG A 12 -0.02 18.63 -26.57
N PRO A 13 0.16 19.38 -25.47
CA PRO A 13 0.94 18.90 -24.33
C PRO A 13 0.42 17.51 -23.92
N ALA A 14 1.36 16.61 -23.63
CA ALA A 14 1.02 15.25 -23.24
C ALA A 14 0.06 15.32 -22.04
N SER A 15 -1.15 14.77 -22.21
CA SER A 15 -2.12 14.68 -21.12
C SER A 15 -1.46 13.94 -19.95
N ALA A 16 -1.74 14.36 -18.72
CA ALA A 16 -1.25 13.69 -17.52
C ALA A 16 -1.42 12.17 -17.60
N SER A 17 -0.40 11.43 -17.18
CA SER A 17 -0.31 9.99 -17.25
C SER A 17 -1.08 9.30 -16.13
N ARG A 18 -1.18 7.97 -16.21
CA ARG A 18 -1.70 7.14 -15.11
C ARG A 18 -0.89 7.34 -13.83
N GLU A 19 0.42 7.49 -13.95
CA GLU A 19 1.32 7.66 -12.80
C GLU A 19 1.13 9.03 -12.14
N ASP A 20 0.95 10.09 -12.92
CA ASP A 20 0.68 11.44 -12.38
C ASP A 20 -0.62 11.47 -11.55
N VAL A 21 -1.66 10.76 -12.03
CA VAL A 21 -2.91 10.59 -11.29
C VAL A 21 -2.71 9.81 -10.00
N LEU A 22 -1.90 8.76 -10.02
CA LEU A 22 -1.60 7.97 -8.83
C LEU A 22 -0.84 8.78 -7.78
N GLU A 23 0.19 9.52 -8.18
CA GLU A 23 0.96 10.37 -7.27
C GLU A 23 0.11 11.52 -6.70
N ALA A 24 -0.80 12.11 -7.49
CA ALA A 24 -1.77 13.07 -6.98
C ALA A 24 -2.71 12.44 -5.93
N ALA A 25 -3.19 11.22 -6.17
CA ALA A 25 -4.02 10.50 -5.19
C ALA A 25 -3.25 10.14 -3.91
N ILE A 26 -1.98 9.75 -4.04
CA ILE A 26 -1.08 9.51 -2.89
C ILE A 26 -0.93 10.79 -2.07
N ALA A 27 -0.69 11.94 -2.70
CA ALA A 27 -0.56 13.21 -1.99
C ALA A 27 -1.83 13.56 -1.20
N VAL A 28 -3.02 13.41 -1.80
CA VAL A 28 -4.30 13.64 -1.12
C VAL A 28 -4.50 12.68 0.05
N PHE A 29 -4.16 11.39 -0.13
CA PHE A 29 -4.23 10.39 0.92
C PHE A 29 -3.29 10.70 2.09
N LEU A 30 -2.04 11.10 1.81
CA LEU A 30 -1.05 11.45 2.84
C LEU A 30 -1.44 12.69 3.64
N ASP A 31 -2.22 13.59 3.06
CA ASP A 31 -2.82 14.75 3.73
C ASP A 31 -4.07 14.38 4.54
N GLY A 32 -4.40 13.07 4.65
CA GLY A 32 -5.57 12.57 5.37
C GLY A 32 -6.90 12.99 4.73
N LYS A 33 -6.89 13.45 3.48
CA LYS A 33 -8.08 13.98 2.79
C LYS A 33 -8.76 12.95 1.93
N ARG A 34 -10.07 13.11 1.76
CA ARG A 34 -10.88 12.32 0.82
C ARG A 34 -10.36 12.46 -0.61
N VAL A 35 -9.97 11.35 -1.24
CA VAL A 35 -9.62 11.32 -2.67
C VAL A 35 -10.85 11.69 -3.51
N ASP A 36 -10.75 12.71 -4.36
CA ASP A 36 -11.80 13.13 -5.30
C ASP A 36 -11.27 13.05 -6.74
N VAL A 37 -11.86 12.16 -7.54
CA VAL A 37 -11.50 11.94 -8.95
C VAL A 37 -11.75 13.19 -9.81
N ASN A 38 -12.80 13.97 -9.52
CA ASN A 38 -13.08 15.19 -10.27
C ASN A 38 -12.04 16.26 -9.99
N ALA A 39 -11.65 16.44 -8.72
CA ALA A 39 -10.62 17.39 -8.33
C ALA A 39 -9.27 17.05 -8.96
N ILE A 40 -8.85 15.77 -8.89
CA ILE A 40 -7.62 15.29 -9.51
C ILE A 40 -7.66 15.44 -11.05
N ALA A 41 -8.79 15.11 -11.68
CA ALA A 41 -8.98 15.30 -13.12
C ALA A 41 -8.81 16.76 -13.54
N ALA A 42 -9.43 17.69 -12.82
CA ALA A 42 -9.34 19.11 -13.08
C ALA A 42 -7.91 19.64 -12.85
N GLN A 43 -7.27 19.25 -11.74
CA GLN A 43 -5.90 19.64 -11.40
C GLN A 43 -4.89 19.21 -12.47
N LEU A 44 -5.03 18.00 -13.01
CA LEU A 44 -4.08 17.41 -13.96
C LEU A 44 -4.47 17.60 -15.43
N GLY A 45 -5.62 18.24 -15.71
CA GLY A 45 -6.12 18.42 -17.08
C GLY A 45 -6.42 17.10 -17.80
N VAL A 46 -6.75 16.04 -17.07
CA VAL A 46 -7.07 14.71 -17.63
C VAL A 46 -8.56 14.42 -17.55
N GLY A 47 -9.12 13.77 -18.58
CA GLY A 47 -10.53 13.39 -18.57
C GLY A 47 -10.85 12.30 -17.55
N ARG A 48 -11.97 12.43 -16.83
CA ARG A 48 -12.44 11.43 -15.83
C ARG A 48 -12.56 10.02 -16.39
N ALA A 49 -13.00 9.89 -17.64
CA ALA A 49 -13.10 8.60 -18.32
C ALA A 49 -11.74 7.90 -18.43
N SER A 50 -10.64 8.64 -18.59
CA SER A 50 -9.29 8.06 -18.57
C SER A 50 -8.91 7.54 -17.19
N ILE A 51 -9.23 8.29 -16.12
CA ILE A 51 -8.96 7.84 -14.75
C ILE A 51 -9.75 6.56 -14.44
N TYR A 52 -11.05 6.52 -14.74
CA TYR A 52 -11.86 5.33 -14.51
C TYR A 52 -11.41 4.15 -15.39
N ARG A 53 -10.92 4.37 -16.61
CA ARG A 53 -10.31 3.30 -17.41
C ARG A 53 -9.06 2.72 -16.75
N TRP A 54 -8.26 3.53 -16.07
CA TRP A 54 -7.00 3.09 -15.45
C TRP A 54 -7.15 2.43 -14.09
N PHE A 55 -8.16 2.84 -13.32
CA PHE A 55 -8.31 2.45 -11.92
C PHE A 55 -9.66 1.80 -11.61
N GLY A 56 -10.58 1.75 -12.58
CA GLY A 56 -11.92 1.17 -12.47
C GLY A 56 -12.90 2.05 -11.68
N SER A 57 -12.51 2.49 -10.49
CA SER A 57 -13.33 3.27 -9.58
C SER A 57 -12.50 4.25 -8.74
N ARG A 58 -13.16 5.13 -7.98
CA ARG A 58 -12.51 5.96 -6.96
C ARG A 58 -11.77 5.07 -5.95
N ASP A 59 -12.45 4.02 -5.52
CA ASP A 59 -11.94 3.07 -4.54
C ASP A 59 -10.75 2.27 -5.10
N GLY A 60 -10.75 1.95 -6.40
CA GLY A 60 -9.58 1.38 -7.07
C GLY A 60 -8.39 2.32 -7.15
N LEU A 61 -8.62 3.62 -7.38
CA LEU A 61 -7.57 4.64 -7.35
C LEU A 61 -6.98 4.79 -5.93
N LEU A 62 -7.84 4.87 -4.93
CA LEU A 62 -7.43 4.95 -3.53
C LEU A 62 -6.68 3.68 -3.09
N GLY A 63 -7.18 2.49 -3.44
CA GLY A 63 -6.52 1.22 -3.15
C GLY A 63 -5.13 1.15 -3.78
N ALA A 64 -4.98 1.61 -5.03
CA ALA A 64 -3.66 1.70 -5.68
C ALA A 64 -2.72 2.69 -4.96
N ALA A 65 -3.23 3.84 -4.52
CA ALA A 65 -2.44 4.82 -3.77
C ALA A 65 -1.95 4.27 -2.44
N VAL A 66 -2.84 3.63 -1.67
CA VAL A 66 -2.50 2.99 -0.38
C VAL A 66 -1.51 1.85 -0.58
N ALA A 67 -1.71 0.99 -1.59
CA ALA A 67 -0.80 -0.11 -1.91
C ALA A 67 0.60 0.41 -2.26
N ARG A 68 0.71 1.46 -3.09
CA ARG A 68 2.00 2.08 -3.41
C ARG A 68 2.68 2.66 -2.16
N GLN A 69 1.91 3.24 -1.24
CA GLN A 69 2.46 3.76 0.00
C GLN A 69 2.94 2.64 0.93
N LEU A 70 2.20 1.52 1.00
CA LEU A 70 2.62 0.33 1.73
C LEU A 70 3.96 -0.20 1.18
N GLU A 71 4.12 -0.30 -0.14
CA GLU A 71 5.37 -0.69 -0.78
C GLU A 71 6.54 0.22 -0.37
N LYS A 72 6.32 1.55 -0.33
CA LYS A 72 7.33 2.53 0.10
C LYS A 72 7.73 2.31 1.58
N VAL A 73 6.76 2.09 2.46
CA VAL A 73 6.99 1.82 3.90
C VAL A 73 7.77 0.51 4.08
N VAL A 74 7.34 -0.56 3.43
CA VAL A 74 7.96 -1.87 3.54
C VAL A 74 9.39 -1.86 2.97
N ALA A 75 9.63 -1.20 1.83
CA ALA A 75 10.97 -1.06 1.28
C ALA A 75 11.89 -0.25 2.21
N HIS A 76 11.35 0.75 2.91
CA HIS A 76 12.09 1.50 3.93
C HIS A 76 12.44 0.63 5.15
N ALA A 77 11.51 -0.20 5.61
CA ALA A 77 11.72 -1.15 6.69
C ALA A 77 12.80 -2.19 6.33
N ASP A 78 12.74 -2.76 5.13
CA ASP A 78 13.71 -3.74 4.64
C ASP A 78 15.14 -3.17 4.61
N ARG A 79 15.34 -1.98 4.02
CA ARG A 79 16.66 -1.35 3.96
C ARG A 79 17.33 -1.12 5.31
N ARG A 80 16.54 -0.95 6.38
CA ARG A 80 17.06 -0.72 7.74
C ARG A 80 17.24 -2.02 8.52
N SER A 81 16.71 -3.13 8.03
CA SER A 81 16.71 -4.40 8.75
C SER A 81 18.02 -5.15 8.51
N ARG A 82 18.51 -5.78 9.57
CA ARG A 82 19.76 -6.55 9.62
C ARG A 82 19.45 -8.01 9.96
N GLY A 83 20.46 -8.86 9.92
CA GLY A 83 20.33 -10.31 10.08
C GLY A 83 20.11 -11.03 8.75
N ALA A 84 19.85 -12.34 8.84
CA ALA A 84 19.53 -13.24 7.72
C ALA A 84 18.40 -14.21 8.11
N GLY A 85 17.82 -14.90 7.12
CA GLY A 85 16.77 -15.89 7.29
C GLY A 85 15.58 -15.38 8.09
N GLY A 86 15.11 -16.21 9.02
CA GLY A 86 13.98 -15.90 9.90
C GLY A 86 14.21 -14.68 10.80
N GLU A 87 15.46 -14.39 11.17
CA GLU A 87 15.80 -13.20 11.97
C GLU A 87 15.53 -11.92 11.18
N ARG A 88 16.01 -11.86 9.93
CA ARG A 88 15.79 -10.72 9.04
C ARG A 88 14.30 -10.56 8.73
N LEU A 89 13.60 -11.66 8.41
CA LEU A 89 12.16 -11.66 8.18
C LEU A 89 11.42 -11.03 9.37
N THR A 90 11.67 -11.53 10.58
CA THR A 90 11.05 -11.00 11.80
C THR A 90 11.35 -9.51 12.00
N ALA A 91 12.60 -9.08 11.76
CA ALA A 91 13.00 -7.69 11.89
C ALA A 91 12.28 -6.76 10.90
N VAL A 92 12.14 -7.16 9.63
CA VAL A 92 11.43 -6.38 8.60
C VAL A 92 9.95 -6.27 8.92
N LEU A 93 9.31 -7.37 9.31
CA LEU A 93 7.89 -7.41 9.63
C LEU A 93 7.57 -6.54 10.86
N ASN A 94 8.36 -6.66 11.94
CA ASN A 94 8.20 -5.82 13.13
C ASN A 94 8.39 -4.34 12.82
N ARG A 95 9.44 -3.97 12.07
CA ARG A 95 9.66 -2.57 11.70
C ARG A 95 8.56 -2.01 10.79
N THR A 96 7.98 -2.84 9.93
CA THR A 96 6.83 -2.45 9.11
C THR A 96 5.64 -2.10 10.00
N ILE A 97 5.34 -2.94 11.00
CA ILE A 97 4.29 -2.66 12.00
C ILE A 97 4.56 -1.33 12.71
N ASP A 98 5.80 -1.09 13.16
CA ASP A 98 6.18 0.15 13.85
C ASP A 98 5.89 1.38 12.99
N LEU A 99 6.36 1.36 11.74
CA LEU A 99 6.15 2.47 10.80
C LEU A 99 4.67 2.66 10.45
N LEU A 100 3.87 1.61 10.41
CA LEU A 100 2.43 1.72 10.16
C LEU A 100 1.68 2.31 11.36
N VAL A 101 2.12 2.00 12.58
CA VAL A 101 1.53 2.53 13.82
C VAL A 101 1.95 3.98 14.07
N GLU A 102 3.18 4.35 13.74
CA GLU A 102 3.70 5.71 13.86
C GLU A 102 3.18 6.65 12.75
N ASN A 103 2.65 6.11 11.65
CA ASN A 103 2.20 6.92 10.51
C ASN A 103 0.75 7.40 10.68
N ASP A 104 0.61 8.67 11.05
CA ASP A 104 -0.68 9.33 11.23
C ASP A 104 -1.51 9.48 9.94
N ALA A 105 -0.97 9.25 8.74
CA ALA A 105 -1.73 9.48 7.50
C ALA A 105 -2.88 8.48 7.32
N LEU A 106 -2.64 7.19 7.58
CA LEU A 106 -3.72 6.18 7.55
C LEU A 106 -4.76 6.49 8.62
N ARG A 107 -4.30 6.77 9.85
CA ARG A 107 -5.16 7.15 10.97
C ARG A 107 -6.01 8.38 10.65
N SER A 108 -5.39 9.47 10.22
CA SER A 108 -6.07 10.72 9.87
C SER A 108 -7.03 10.52 8.70
N TYR A 109 -6.65 9.72 7.70
CA TYR A 109 -7.55 9.34 6.62
C TYR A 109 -8.78 8.58 7.15
N PHE A 110 -8.60 7.64 8.09
CA PHE A 110 -9.70 6.91 8.72
C PHE A 110 -10.54 7.75 9.69
N ASP A 111 -9.94 8.73 10.37
CA ASP A 111 -10.69 9.65 11.22
C ASP A 111 -11.56 10.59 10.35
N ASN A 112 -11.08 10.94 9.14
CA ASN A 112 -11.77 11.79 8.18
C ASN A 112 -12.72 11.05 7.21
N GLU A 113 -12.62 9.73 7.10
CA GLU A 113 -13.48 8.89 6.26
C GLU A 113 -14.27 7.87 7.09
N SER A 114 -15.52 7.63 6.70
CA SER A 114 -16.39 6.66 7.37
C SER A 114 -15.82 5.23 7.38
N THR A 115 -16.44 4.34 8.16
CA THR A 115 -16.18 2.87 8.20
C THR A 115 -16.10 2.16 6.84
N ALA A 116 -16.56 2.79 5.75
CA ALA A 116 -16.39 2.31 4.38
C ALA A 116 -14.91 2.31 3.90
N ALA A 117 -14.09 3.27 4.32
CA ALA A 117 -12.67 3.33 3.94
C ALA A 117 -11.84 2.19 4.53
N LEU A 118 -12.12 1.81 5.78
CA LEU A 118 -11.51 0.63 6.41
C LEU A 118 -11.84 -0.64 5.64
N ARG A 119 -13.13 -0.81 5.29
CA ARG A 119 -13.58 -1.95 4.48
C ARG A 119 -12.90 -2.00 3.11
N LEU A 120 -12.52 -0.88 2.52
CA LEU A 120 -11.79 -0.87 1.25
C LEU A 120 -10.37 -1.43 1.42
N ILE A 121 -9.69 -1.04 2.50
CA ILE A 121 -8.29 -1.38 2.75
C ILE A 121 -8.12 -2.84 3.21
N THR A 122 -9.09 -3.37 3.97
CA THR A 122 -9.01 -4.72 4.58
C THR A 122 -9.82 -5.80 3.85
N ARG A 123 -10.37 -5.48 2.67
CA ARG A 123 -11.07 -6.46 1.83
C ARG A 123 -10.05 -7.47 1.30
N GLY A 124 -10.31 -8.77 1.52
CA GLY A 124 -9.39 -9.84 1.12
C GLY A 124 -9.18 -9.94 -0.40
N ASP A 125 -10.14 -9.49 -1.20
CA ASP A 125 -10.05 -9.35 -2.65
C ASP A 125 -9.57 -7.96 -3.12
N GLY A 126 -9.29 -7.06 -2.18
CA GLY A 126 -8.83 -5.71 -2.44
C GLY A 126 -7.35 -5.64 -2.79
N THR A 127 -6.98 -4.67 -3.63
CA THR A 127 -5.59 -4.46 -4.08
C THR A 127 -4.60 -4.30 -2.93
N VAL A 128 -4.99 -3.60 -1.85
CA VAL A 128 -4.08 -3.38 -0.70
C VAL A 128 -3.73 -4.69 0.00
N HIS A 129 -4.73 -5.52 0.28
CA HIS A 129 -4.53 -6.84 0.88
C HIS A 129 -3.63 -7.72 0.01
N GLN A 130 -3.94 -7.83 -1.28
CA GLN A 130 -3.14 -8.63 -2.22
C GLN A 130 -1.70 -8.15 -2.33
N THR A 131 -1.47 -6.83 -2.36
CA THR A 131 -0.13 -6.25 -2.34
C THR A 131 0.60 -6.60 -1.03
N ALA A 132 -0.07 -6.51 0.11
CA ALA A 132 0.51 -6.86 1.42
C ALA A 132 0.92 -8.35 1.47
N VAL A 133 0.04 -9.26 1.07
CA VAL A 133 0.32 -10.70 1.02
C VAL A 133 1.51 -10.98 0.11
N SER A 134 1.50 -10.41 -1.10
CA SER A 134 2.60 -10.57 -2.06
C SER A 134 3.94 -10.04 -1.52
N LEU A 135 3.94 -8.95 -0.74
CA LEU A 135 5.14 -8.41 -0.11
C LEU A 135 5.67 -9.37 0.97
N VAL A 136 4.81 -9.86 1.85
CA VAL A 136 5.18 -10.81 2.92
C VAL A 136 5.70 -12.12 2.33
N GLU A 137 5.02 -12.66 1.31
CA GLU A 137 5.44 -13.88 0.62
C GLU A 137 6.85 -13.75 0.05
N ARG A 138 7.18 -12.61 -0.56
CA ARG A 138 8.55 -12.33 -1.06
C ARG A 138 9.60 -12.31 0.05
N PHE A 139 9.26 -11.84 1.25
CA PHE A 139 10.20 -11.90 2.38
C PHE A 139 10.36 -13.30 2.93
N ILE A 140 9.29 -14.10 2.98
CA ILE A 140 9.38 -15.49 3.40
C ILE A 140 10.23 -16.29 2.41
N GLN A 141 10.01 -16.13 1.10
CA GLN A 141 10.85 -16.77 0.07
C GLN A 141 12.33 -16.40 0.23
N ARG A 142 12.63 -15.10 0.44
CA ARG A 142 14.02 -14.67 0.67
C ARG A 142 14.61 -15.32 1.92
N ALA A 143 13.83 -15.43 2.98
CA ALA A 143 14.28 -16.10 4.20
C ALA A 143 14.53 -17.60 3.96
N GLU A 144 13.69 -18.27 3.18
CA GLU A 144 13.88 -19.68 2.78
C GLU A 144 15.17 -19.89 2.00
N ASP A 145 15.49 -18.97 1.07
CA ASP A 145 16.76 -18.98 0.33
C ASP A 145 17.97 -18.84 1.27
N GLU A 146 17.76 -18.28 2.46
CA GLU A 146 18.74 -18.08 3.53
C GLU A 146 18.64 -19.16 4.64
N GLY A 147 17.89 -20.25 4.40
CA GLY A 147 17.81 -21.43 5.28
C GLY A 147 16.69 -21.40 6.32
N TYR A 148 15.79 -20.42 6.28
CA TYR A 148 14.56 -20.43 7.07
C TYR A 148 13.61 -21.53 6.59
N THR A 149 12.91 -22.21 7.49
CA THR A 149 11.83 -23.14 7.13
C THR A 149 10.53 -22.60 7.72
N PRO A 150 9.55 -22.16 6.90
CA PRO A 150 8.27 -21.71 7.43
C PRO A 150 7.52 -22.91 8.05
N PRO A 151 6.77 -22.70 9.17
CA PRO A 151 6.08 -23.80 9.85
C PRO A 151 4.87 -24.36 9.08
N ILE A 152 4.43 -23.66 8.04
CA ILE A 152 3.35 -24.04 7.11
C ILE A 152 3.72 -23.52 5.70
N GLU A 153 2.90 -23.83 4.71
CA GLU A 153 3.07 -23.36 3.33
C GLU A 153 3.21 -21.83 3.28
N ARG A 154 4.17 -21.35 2.47
CA ARG A 154 4.57 -19.93 2.40
C ARG A 154 3.40 -18.98 2.14
N ASP A 155 2.58 -19.31 1.15
CA ASP A 155 1.42 -18.51 0.75
C ASP A 155 0.39 -18.43 1.88
N THR A 156 0.17 -19.55 2.57
CA THR A 156 -0.74 -19.67 3.71
C THR A 156 -0.20 -18.87 4.90
N LEU A 157 1.10 -18.93 5.19
CA LEU A 157 1.74 -18.13 6.23
C LEU A 157 1.66 -16.62 5.92
N ALA A 158 1.95 -16.23 4.68
CA ALA A 158 1.86 -14.83 4.25
C ALA A 158 0.43 -14.29 4.41
N TYR A 159 -0.56 -15.04 3.94
CA TYR A 159 -1.97 -14.69 4.10
C TYR A 159 -2.35 -14.57 5.58
N ALA A 160 -2.00 -15.57 6.40
CA ALA A 160 -2.32 -15.57 7.83
C ALA A 160 -1.70 -14.38 8.57
N LEU A 161 -0.44 -14.04 8.29
CA LEU A 161 0.25 -12.88 8.88
C LEU A 161 -0.46 -11.57 8.51
N VAL A 162 -0.83 -11.37 7.25
CA VAL A 162 -1.55 -10.16 6.82
C VAL A 162 -2.93 -10.06 7.48
N ARG A 163 -3.69 -11.16 7.53
CA ARG A 163 -5.00 -11.18 8.22
C ARG A 163 -4.87 -10.88 9.71
N LEU A 164 -3.82 -11.42 10.35
CA LEU A 164 -3.48 -11.12 11.73
C LEU A 164 -3.20 -9.62 11.91
N TRP A 165 -2.39 -9.01 11.03
CA TRP A 165 -2.11 -7.58 11.10
C TRP A 165 -3.36 -6.75 10.92
N GLU A 166 -4.20 -7.08 9.94
CA GLU A 166 -5.46 -6.38 9.71
C GLU A 166 -6.37 -6.43 10.95
N ALA A 167 -6.47 -7.61 11.58
CA ALA A 167 -7.27 -7.82 12.78
C ALA A 167 -6.71 -7.11 14.02
N PHE A 168 -5.39 -6.87 14.09
CA PHE A 168 -4.81 -6.17 15.23
C PHE A 168 -4.72 -4.66 15.00
N LEU A 169 -4.41 -4.21 13.78
CA LEU A 169 -4.20 -2.80 13.46
C LEU A 169 -5.51 -2.04 13.19
N TYR A 170 -6.56 -2.72 12.69
CA TYR A 170 -7.78 -2.04 12.20
C TYR A 170 -9.08 -2.42 12.93
N ASN A 171 -9.05 -3.35 13.88
CA ASN A 171 -10.26 -3.87 14.55
C ASN A 171 -10.94 -2.86 15.49
N ASP A 172 -10.24 -1.80 15.92
CA ASP A 172 -10.79 -0.81 16.85
C ASP A 172 -10.68 0.63 16.32
N ALA A 173 -10.97 0.81 15.03
CA ALA A 173 -10.91 2.12 14.38
C ALA A 173 -11.90 3.17 14.92
N VAL A 174 -12.74 2.82 15.91
CA VAL A 174 -13.56 3.78 16.68
C VAL A 174 -12.86 4.23 17.96
N ALA A 175 -11.87 3.49 18.46
CA ALA A 175 -11.12 3.78 19.69
C ALA A 175 -9.63 4.02 19.43
N GLY A 176 -9.29 4.62 18.28
CA GLY A 176 -7.93 5.04 17.95
C GLY A 176 -6.97 3.89 17.63
N PHE A 177 -6.03 4.15 16.74
CA PHE A 177 -4.93 3.26 16.35
C PHE A 177 -3.99 2.95 17.53
N ARG A 178 -4.45 2.09 18.45
CA ARG A 178 -3.66 1.41 19.48
C ARG A 178 -4.19 -0.01 19.62
N GLY A 179 -4.28 -0.70 18.48
CA GLY A 179 -4.32 -2.15 18.48
C GLY A 179 -3.27 -2.71 19.44
N ASP A 180 -3.52 -3.89 20.01
CA ASP A 180 -2.57 -4.53 20.92
C ASP A 180 -1.35 -5.03 20.13
N VAL A 181 -0.50 -4.10 19.71
CA VAL A 181 0.72 -4.32 18.92
C VAL A 181 1.66 -5.26 19.68
N GLU A 182 1.63 -5.22 21.01
CA GLU A 182 2.39 -6.14 21.84
C GLU A 182 1.89 -7.58 21.66
N ARG A 183 0.58 -7.84 21.74
CA ARG A 183 0.00 -9.15 21.43
C ARG A 183 0.23 -9.55 19.98
N LEU A 184 0.07 -8.64 19.02
CA LEU A 184 0.37 -8.89 17.62
C LEU A 184 1.80 -9.41 17.45
N ARG A 185 2.80 -8.74 18.03
CA ARG A 185 4.21 -9.16 17.97
C ARG A 185 4.44 -10.52 18.62
N LYS A 186 3.77 -10.82 19.74
CA LYS A 186 3.85 -12.13 20.40
C LYS A 186 3.32 -13.25 19.49
N VAL A 187 2.16 -13.07 18.87
CA VAL A 187 1.56 -14.05 17.96
C VAL A 187 2.39 -14.21 16.70
N GLN A 188 2.81 -13.11 16.07
CA GLN A 188 3.69 -13.15 14.90
C GLN A 188 5.00 -13.88 15.21
N THR A 189 5.65 -13.56 16.33
CA THR A 189 6.89 -14.24 16.73
C THR A 189 6.66 -15.73 16.91
N ALA A 190 5.52 -16.15 17.47
CA ALA A 190 5.19 -17.56 17.60
C ALA A 190 4.97 -18.24 16.23
N LEU A 191 4.29 -17.56 15.29
CA LEU A 191 4.05 -18.07 13.93
C LEU A 191 5.31 -18.11 13.06
N LEU A 192 6.33 -17.31 13.37
CA LEU A 192 7.59 -17.29 12.62
C LEU A 192 8.64 -18.23 13.20
N ARG A 193 8.37 -18.90 14.33
CA ARG A 193 9.25 -19.95 14.87
C ARG A 193 9.14 -21.19 13.99
N GLY A 194 10.15 -21.35 13.13
CA GLY A 194 10.52 -22.60 12.46
C GLY A 194 11.92 -22.98 12.87
#